data_AF-A0A6V7UTC9-F1
#
_entry.id   AF-A0A6V7UTC9-F1
#
_cell.length_a   1.000
_cell.length_b   1.000
_cell.length_c   1.000
_cell.angle_alpha   90.00
_cell.angle_beta   90.00
_cell.angle_gamma   90.00
#
_symmetry.space_group_name_H-M   'P 1'
#
loop_
_entity.id
_entity.type
_entity.pdbx_description
1 polymer ?
#
loop_
_entity_poly.entity_id
_entity_poly.type
_entity_poly.pdbx_seq_one_letter_code
_entity_poly.pdbx_strand_id
1 'polypeptide(L)' 'MRPEGSFYHIKKRITKDRKCFTCEATITSHWYRHSKPEQYICHACYLKQQRIKKKTNKNQIEQETNK' A
#
# COMPACT_ATOMS: atom_id res chain seq x y z
N MET A 1 -8.72 -19.97 -35.09
CA MET A 1 -7.47 -19.28 -34.73
C MET A 1 -7.80 -18.19 -33.71
N ARG A 2 -7.40 -18.34 -32.45
CA ARG A 2 -7.49 -17.31 -31.40
C ARG A 2 -6.07 -16.97 -30.95
N PRO A 3 -5.64 -15.70 -30.95
CA PRO A 3 -4.31 -15.36 -30.49
C PRO A 3 -4.29 -15.44 -28.95
N GLU A 4 -3.64 -16.49 -28.46
CA GLU A 4 -3.21 -16.66 -27.08
C GLU A 4 -2.15 -15.60 -26.75
N GLY A 5 -2.26 -14.95 -25.59
CA GLY A 5 -1.14 -14.21 -25.01
C GLY A 5 -1.39 -12.72 -24.76
N SER A 6 -2.34 -12.41 -23.89
CA SER A 6 -2.27 -11.17 -23.12
C SER A 6 -1.13 -11.27 -22.10
N PHE A 7 0.11 -11.04 -22.56
CA PHE A 7 1.26 -10.86 -21.69
C PHE A 7 1.14 -9.50 -21.01
N TYR A 8 0.39 -9.42 -19.91
CA TYR A 8 0.41 -8.27 -19.02
C TYR A 8 1.84 -8.06 -18.50
N HIS A 9 2.62 -7.23 -19.21
CA HIS A 9 3.92 -6.76 -18.75
C HIS A 9 3.69 -5.82 -17.57
N ILE A 10 3.66 -6.38 -16.37
CA ILE A 10 3.68 -5.60 -15.13
C ILE A 10 5.07 -4.98 -15.03
N LYS A 11 5.27 -3.82 -15.67
CA LYS A 11 6.49 -3.02 -15.58
C LYS A 11 6.69 -2.63 -14.11
N LYS A 12 7.51 -3.40 -13.38
CA LYS A 12 8.00 -3.03 -12.04
C LYS A 12 8.79 -1.74 -12.21
N ARG A 13 8.23 -0.61 -11.78
CA ARG A 13 8.93 0.68 -11.83
C ARG A 13 9.98 0.70 -10.72
N ILE A 14 11.24 0.51 -11.09
CA ILE A 14 12.38 0.80 -10.21
C ILE A 14 12.52 2.32 -10.21
N THR A 15 12.16 2.97 -9.11
CA THR A 15 12.39 4.41 -8.93
C THR A 15 13.64 4.56 -8.08
N LYS A 16 14.75 4.99 -8.66
CA LYS A 16 16.03 5.20 -7.94
C LYS A 16 15.90 6.17 -6.76
N ASP A 17 14.91 7.06 -6.78
CA ASP A 17 14.79 8.16 -5.80
C ASP A 17 13.63 8.03 -4.80
N ARG A 18 12.89 6.90 -4.80
CA ARG A 18 11.76 6.72 -3.86
C ARG A 18 11.95 5.46 -3.06
N LYS A 19 11.88 5.59 -1.73
CA LYS A 19 11.89 4.49 -0.76
C LYS A 19 10.62 4.52 0.08
N CYS A 20 10.13 3.34 0.46
CA CYS A 20 8.96 3.26 1.33
C CYS A 20 9.31 3.73 2.74
N PHE A 21 8.54 4.65 3.31
CA PHE A 21 8.74 5.12 4.67
C PHE A 21 8.58 4.00 5.73
N THR A 22 7.76 2.97 5.46
CA THR A 22 7.43 1.93 6.45
C THR A 22 8.30 0.68 6.36
N CYS A 23 8.72 0.28 5.16
CA CYS A 23 9.50 -0.95 4.96
C CYS A 23 10.77 -0.73 4.13
N GLU A 24 11.09 0.52 3.78
CA GLU A 24 12.29 0.93 3.03
C GLU A 24 12.45 0.30 1.65
N ALA A 25 11.42 -0.41 1.17
CA ALA A 25 11.40 -0.98 -0.17
C ALA A 25 11.61 0.11 -1.22
N THR A 26 12.52 -0.13 -2.16
CA THR A 26 12.86 0.73 -3.31
C THR A 26 12.19 0.27 -4.60
N ILE A 27 11.61 -0.93 -4.58
CA ILE A 27 10.93 -1.55 -5.72
C ILE A 27 9.47 -1.81 -5.35
N THR A 28 8.55 -1.25 -6.12
CA THR A 28 7.10 -1.46 -5.95
C THR A 28 6.40 -1.25 -7.29
N SER A 29 5.25 -1.91 -7.47
CA SER A 29 4.41 -1.68 -8.65
C SER A 29 3.86 -0.25 -8.67
N HIS A 30 3.41 0.23 -7.50
CA HIS A 30 2.81 1.54 -7.33
C HIS A 30 3.31 2.21 -6.04
N TRP A 31 3.46 3.53 -6.12
CA TRP A 31 3.83 4.41 -5.00
C TRP A 31 2.61 5.24 -4.60
N TYR A 32 2.33 5.28 -3.30
CA TYR A 32 1.27 6.09 -2.71
C TYR A 32 1.87 7.18 -1.83
N ARG A 33 1.18 8.32 -1.72
CA ARG A 33 1.55 9.38 -0.78
C ARG A 33 1.12 8.98 0.62
N HIS A 34 2.01 9.18 1.59
CA HIS A 34 1.67 9.10 2.99
C HIS A 34 0.98 10.39 3.46
N SER A 35 0.37 10.39 4.65
CA SER A 35 -0.24 11.59 5.22
C SER A 35 0.77 12.69 5.56
N LYS A 36 2.07 12.35 5.68
CA LYS A 36 3.13 13.35 5.86
C LYS A 36 3.64 13.81 4.49
N PRO A 37 3.91 15.12 4.32
CA PRO A 37 4.56 15.63 3.11
C PRO A 37 5.90 14.90 2.89
N GLU A 38 6.27 14.71 1.63
CA GLU A 38 7.51 14.05 1.18
C GLU A 38 7.69 12.57 1.53
N GLN A 39 6.72 11.93 2.21
CA GLN A 39 6.79 10.50 2.50
C GLN A 39 6.00 9.67 1.49
N TYR A 40 6.66 8.67 0.90
CA TYR A 40 6.05 7.71 -0.01
C TYR A 40 5.96 6.34 0.65
N ILE A 41 4.89 5.61 0.33
CA ILE A 41 4.70 4.23 0.77
C ILE A 41 4.45 3.33 -0.43
N CYS A 42 4.94 2.09 -0.36
CA CYS A 42 4.70 1.10 -1.39
C CYS A 42 3.24 0.61 -1.34
N HIS A 43 2.79 -0.03 -2.42
CA HIS A 43 1.44 -0.57 -2.54
C HIS A 43 1.10 -1.55 -1.39
N ALA A 44 2.05 -2.40 -0.99
CA ALA A 44 1.87 -3.34 0.11
C ALA A 44 1.62 -2.64 1.45
N CYS A 45 2.41 -1.60 1.78
CA CYS A 45 2.24 -0.83 3.00
C CYS A 45 0.94 -0.02 2.98
N TYR A 46 0.56 0.55 1.83
CA TYR A 46 -0.72 1.24 1.67
C TYR A 46 -1.90 0.30 1.95
N LEU A 47 -1.90 -0.92 1.39
CA LEU A 47 -2.93 -1.92 1.68
C LEU A 47 -2.93 -2.34 3.16
N LYS A 48 -1.75 -2.51 3.77
CA LYS A 48 -1.61 -2.83 5.20
C LYS A 48 -2.20 -1.73 6.08
N GLN A 49 -1.91 -0.46 5.79
CA GLN A 49 -2.47 0.68 6.51
C GLN A 49 -4.01 0.72 6.39
N GLN A 50 -4.57 0.46 5.21
CA GLN A 50 -6.02 0.40 5.04
C GLN A 50 -6.66 -0.72 5.87
N ARG A 51 -6.02 -1.89 5.95
CA ARG A 51 -6.49 -3.01 6.80
C ARG A 51 -6.43 -2.66 8.29
N ILE A 52 -5.36 -1.99 8.72
CA ILE A 52 -5.21 -1.55 10.11
C ILE A 52 -6.28 -0.51 10.46
N LYS A 53 -6.50 0.52 9.62
CA LYS A 53 -7.55 1.53 9.84
C LYS A 53 -8.93 0.92 10.06
N LYS A 54 -9.28 -0.14 9.32
CA LYS A 54 -10.53 -0.88 9.50
C LYS A 54 -10.60 -1.61 10.86
N LYS A 55 -9.49 -2.14 11.36
CA LYS A 55 -9.42 -2.77 12.68
C LYS A 55 -9.44 -1.74 13.81
N THR A 56 -8.77 -0.60 13.67
CA THR A 56 -8.76 0.45 14.71
C THR A 56 -10.16 1.00 14.96
N ASN A 57 -10.94 1.22 13.89
CA ASN A 57 -12.33 1.66 14.02
C ASN A 57 -13.21 0.61 14.74
N LYS A 58 -12.97 -0.68 14.48
CA LYS A 58 -13.69 -1.79 15.15
C LYS A 58 -13.33 -1.88 16.64
N ASN A 59 -12.05 -1.76 16.99
CA ASN A 59 -11.60 -1.78 18.38
C ASN A 59 -11.99 -0.53 19.16
N GLN A 60 -12.16 0.64 18.52
CA GLN A 60 -12.64 1.85 19.20
C GLN A 60 -14.14 1.76 19.54
N ILE A 61 -14.96 1.21 18.65
CA ILE A 61 -16.39 0.97 18.92
C ILE A 61 -16.58 -0.05 20.07
N GLU A 62 -15.71 -1.05 20.17
CA GLU A 62 -15.83 -2.14 21.15
C GLU A 62 -15.34 -1.79 22.57
N GLN A 63 -14.63 -0.65 22.75
CA GLN A 63 -14.24 -0.14 24.08
C GLN A 63 -15.26 0.84 24.68
N GLU A 64 -16.17 1.40 23.87
CA GLU A 64 -17.15 2.40 24.29
C GLU A 64 -18.51 1.79 24.66
N THR A 65 -18.77 0.53 24.28
CA THR A 65 -20.00 -0.22 24.59
C THR A 65 -19.94 -1.04 25.88
N ASN A 66 -18.88 -0.90 26.67
CA ASN A 66 -18.67 -1.66 27.92
C ASN A 66 -18.47 -0.74 29.13
N LYS A 67 -19.20 0.39 29.17
CA LYS A 67 -19.28 1.30 30.30
C LYS A 67 -20.72 1.60 30.65
#